data_AF-A0AAJ6ELL6-F1
#
_entry.id   AF-A0AAJ6ELL6-F1
#
_cell.length_a   1.000
_cell.length_b   1.000
_cell.length_c   1.000
_cell.angle_alpha   90.00
_cell.angle_beta   90.00
_cell.angle_gamma   90.00
#
_symmetry.space_group_name_H-M   'P 1'
#
loop_
_entity.id
_entity.type
_entity.pdbx_description
1 polymer ?
#
loop_
_entity_poly.entity_id
_entity_poly.type
_entity_poly.pdbx_seq_one_letter_code
_entity_poly.pdbx_strand_id
1 'polypeptide(L)'
;MRILNDTRGEAAGGPARLPTLDIVVARHDLLDEETLRGTGVLDLYEELFPASERDDSDDIVHWVLSDDVGEPRSFTLDGQEMSYCLDSRFFILRAAERAIGLGFFTCDHASNLIFCNYVGVQKAWRGGGLARMFYREMIDMLDELFPRNVGVVLEVEPFDRDRVEAIIADLERSGGRLLEAHEQAEIRKFLRVSWYHKLGYSFFCDARMRKPLRCRSPCLDPTLPPSAWAGAEENYWLMWHARSDGPRAATNARELWRKAVTAIYVEILAKSLVAEDPCDRRDYWDYAVALTAQTLQQTAATEMSLASYLGPDDSPLLSRWRRLAIDLPI
;
A
#
# COMPACT_ATOMS: atom_id res chain seq x y z
N MET A 1 -16.23 7.75 14.68
CA MET A 1 -17.12 6.91 13.86
C MET A 1 -17.75 7.78 12.79
N ARG A 2 -17.52 7.46 11.51
CA ARG A 2 -18.10 8.18 10.37
C ARG A 2 -19.13 7.28 9.69
N ILE A 3 -20.34 7.79 9.45
CA ILE A 3 -21.39 7.03 8.75
C ILE A 3 -21.22 7.22 7.25
N LEU A 4 -21.12 6.12 6.51
CA LEU A 4 -21.06 6.14 5.06
C LEU A 4 -22.49 6.12 4.51
N ASN A 5 -23.01 7.30 4.16
CA ASN A 5 -24.35 7.40 3.59
C ASN A 5 -24.35 6.94 2.12
N ASP A 6 -25.00 5.81 1.85
CA ASP A 6 -25.26 5.37 0.48
C ASP A 6 -26.32 6.29 -0.15
N THR A 7 -25.89 7.31 -0.87
CA THR A 7 -26.73 7.95 -1.88
C THR A 7 -26.32 7.48 -3.26
N ARG A 8 -27.05 6.45 -3.71
CA ARG A 8 -27.32 6.03 -5.11
C ARG A 8 -26.31 5.09 -5.77
N GLY A 9 -26.63 3.79 -5.71
CA GLY A 9 -26.55 2.90 -6.87
C GLY A 9 -27.94 2.73 -7.51
N GLU A 10 -28.21 3.40 -8.64
CA GLU A 10 -29.36 3.11 -9.50
C GLU A 10 -29.18 1.75 -10.19
N ALA A 11 -29.25 0.64 -9.45
CA ALA A 11 -29.37 -0.72 -9.98
C ALA A 11 -29.68 -1.75 -8.87
N ALA A 12 -30.62 -1.48 -7.98
CA ALA A 12 -31.20 -2.52 -7.12
C ALA A 12 -32.65 -2.17 -6.82
N GLY A 13 -33.58 -2.98 -7.34
CA GLY A 13 -35.01 -2.82 -7.07
C GLY A 13 -35.37 -3.21 -5.64
N GLY A 14 -36.27 -2.43 -5.04
CA GLY A 14 -37.01 -2.79 -3.81
C GLY A 14 -36.32 -2.42 -2.48
N PRO A 15 -37.09 -2.03 -1.43
CA PRO A 15 -36.55 -1.50 -0.19
C PRO A 15 -36.15 -2.63 0.76
N ALA A 16 -35.09 -3.36 0.43
CA ALA A 16 -34.31 -4.01 1.48
C ALA A 16 -33.52 -2.90 2.17
N ARG A 17 -33.75 -2.66 3.47
CA ARG A 17 -32.89 -1.78 4.26
C ARG A 17 -31.48 -2.37 4.20
N LEU A 18 -30.63 -1.81 3.36
CA LEU A 18 -29.21 -2.10 3.39
C LEU A 18 -28.71 -1.80 4.81
N PRO A 19 -27.82 -2.65 5.36
CA PRO A 19 -27.26 -2.38 6.67
C PRO A 19 -26.54 -1.03 6.65
N THR A 20 -26.66 -0.26 7.73
CA THR A 20 -25.90 0.97 7.89
C THR A 20 -24.42 0.66 7.81
N LEU A 21 -23.71 1.41 6.96
CA LEU A 21 -22.27 1.32 6.82
C LEU A 21 -21.61 2.41 7.65
N ASP A 22 -20.60 2.04 8.43
CA ASP A 22 -19.78 2.98 9.16
C ASP A 22 -18.29 2.68 9.00
N ILE A 23 -17.47 3.69 9.28
CA ILE A 23 -16.02 3.60 9.35
C ILE A 23 -15.63 3.88 10.80
N VAL A 24 -14.90 2.92 11.38
CA VAL A 24 -14.23 3.07 12.68
C VAL A 24 -12.73 3.02 12.49
N VAL A 25 -12.00 3.77 13.33
CA VAL A 25 -10.55 3.91 13.22
C VAL A 25 -9.87 3.53 14.53
N ALA A 26 -8.83 2.72 14.45
CA ALA A 26 -8.02 2.38 15.62
C ALA A 26 -7.33 3.61 16.23
N ARG A 27 -7.25 3.63 17.57
CA ARG A 27 -6.85 4.78 18.40
C ARG A 27 -7.67 6.05 18.21
N HIS A 28 -8.87 5.94 17.64
CA HIS A 28 -9.86 7.02 17.60
C HIS A 28 -11.21 6.52 18.10
N ASP A 29 -11.68 5.41 17.53
CA ASP A 29 -12.95 4.76 17.88
C ASP A 29 -12.73 3.43 18.61
N LEU A 30 -11.60 2.76 18.35
CA LEU A 30 -11.21 1.48 18.97
C LEU A 30 -9.89 1.69 19.71
N LEU A 31 -9.88 1.56 21.04
CA LEU A 31 -8.74 1.96 21.88
C LEU A 31 -7.96 0.78 22.47
N ASP A 32 -8.48 -0.43 22.32
CA ASP A 32 -7.89 -1.65 22.87
C ASP A 32 -7.97 -2.81 21.88
N GLU A 33 -7.12 -3.81 22.15
CA GLU A 33 -6.95 -4.99 21.31
C GLU A 33 -8.21 -5.85 21.25
N GLU A 34 -8.90 -6.04 22.37
CA GLU A 34 -10.12 -6.87 22.44
C GLU A 34 -11.19 -6.34 21.49
N THR A 35 -11.42 -5.03 21.52
CA THR A 35 -12.43 -4.38 20.68
C THR A 35 -12.00 -4.38 19.21
N LEU A 36 -10.71 -4.17 18.92
CA LEU A 36 -10.18 -4.25 17.55
C LEU A 36 -10.38 -5.65 16.95
N ARG A 37 -9.95 -6.70 17.66
CA ARG A 37 -10.13 -8.09 17.24
C ARG A 37 -11.61 -8.46 17.14
N GLY A 38 -12.44 -7.97 18.05
CA GLY A 38 -13.88 -8.19 18.07
C GLY A 38 -14.63 -7.74 16.80
N THR A 39 -14.05 -6.80 16.03
CA THR A 39 -14.62 -6.38 14.74
C THR A 39 -14.56 -7.46 13.65
N GLY A 40 -13.69 -8.46 13.81
CA GLY A 40 -13.38 -9.47 12.79
C GLY A 40 -12.48 -8.95 11.65
N VAL A 41 -11.84 -7.79 11.82
CA VAL A 41 -11.06 -7.20 10.73
C VAL A 41 -9.75 -7.93 10.42
N LEU A 42 -9.14 -8.60 11.40
CA LEU A 42 -7.93 -9.40 11.19
C LEU A 42 -8.26 -10.68 10.40
N ASP A 43 -9.40 -11.32 10.67
CA ASP A 43 -9.89 -12.43 9.85
C ASP A 43 -10.14 -11.97 8.40
N LEU A 44 -10.70 -10.77 8.22
CA LEU A 44 -10.91 -10.18 6.90
C LEU A 44 -9.58 -9.86 6.20
N TYR A 45 -8.59 -9.34 6.92
CA TYR A 45 -7.24 -9.13 6.41
C TYR A 45 -6.65 -10.43 5.87
N GLU A 46 -6.77 -11.50 6.64
CA GLU A 46 -6.34 -12.83 6.24
C GLU A 46 -7.18 -13.44 5.10
N GLU A 47 -8.43 -13.05 4.92
CA GLU A 47 -9.23 -13.46 3.76
C GLU A 47 -8.77 -12.73 2.48
N LEU A 48 -8.41 -11.46 2.59
CA LEU A 48 -8.19 -10.55 1.47
C LEU A 48 -6.82 -10.68 0.81
N PHE A 49 -5.75 -10.76 1.60
CA PHE A 49 -4.38 -10.81 1.11
C PHE A 49 -3.87 -12.25 1.15
N PRO A 50 -2.94 -12.73 0.31
CA PRO A 50 -2.35 -14.07 0.46
C PRO A 50 -1.22 -14.09 1.51
N ALA A 51 -0.94 -15.24 2.13
CA ALA A 51 0.04 -15.34 3.22
C ALA A 51 1.46 -14.85 2.87
N SER A 52 1.86 -14.92 1.59
CA SER A 52 3.16 -14.40 1.13
C SER A 52 3.24 -12.87 1.10
N GLU A 53 2.12 -12.17 1.25
CA GLU A 53 2.01 -10.71 1.17
C GLU A 53 1.51 -10.11 2.50
N ARG A 54 1.49 -10.90 3.57
CA ARG A 54 0.96 -10.48 4.88
C ARG A 54 2.07 -10.34 5.92
N ASP A 55 1.93 -9.32 6.76
CA ASP A 55 2.56 -9.25 8.06
C ASP A 55 1.78 -10.13 9.07
N ASP A 56 2.40 -10.41 10.20
CA ASP A 56 1.70 -11.08 11.29
C ASP A 56 0.60 -10.18 11.86
N SER A 57 -0.58 -10.76 12.09
CA SER A 57 -1.74 -10.03 12.62
C SER A 57 -1.45 -9.40 14.00
N ASP A 58 -0.60 -10.02 14.82
CA ASP A 58 -0.22 -9.50 16.13
C ASP A 58 0.75 -8.31 16.01
N ASP A 59 1.64 -8.31 15.00
CA ASP A 59 2.50 -7.16 14.70
C ASP A 59 1.65 -5.95 14.29
N ILE A 60 0.63 -6.14 13.44
CA ILE A 60 -0.31 -5.07 13.07
C ILE A 60 -1.00 -4.49 14.30
N VAL A 61 -1.47 -5.34 15.23
CA VAL A 61 -2.09 -4.89 16.48
C VAL A 61 -1.10 -4.09 17.31
N HIS A 62 0.14 -4.57 17.42
CA HIS A 62 1.19 -3.91 18.19
C HIS A 62 1.55 -2.54 17.61
N TRP A 63 1.79 -2.44 16.31
CA TRP A 63 2.06 -1.18 15.62
C TRP A 63 0.92 -0.18 15.82
N VAL A 64 -0.32 -0.61 15.62
CA VAL A 64 -1.48 0.29 15.69
C VAL A 64 -1.79 0.76 17.10
N LEU A 65 -1.59 -0.07 18.13
CA LEU A 65 -2.04 0.25 19.49
C LEU A 65 -0.91 0.63 20.46
N SER A 66 0.34 0.27 20.16
CA SER A 66 1.46 0.42 21.09
C SER A 66 2.67 1.14 20.48
N ASP A 67 3.11 0.69 19.31
CA ASP A 67 4.45 1.03 18.80
C ASP A 67 4.48 2.29 17.92
N ASP A 68 3.55 2.39 16.97
CA ASP A 68 3.46 3.51 16.04
C ASP A 68 2.30 4.42 16.45
N VAL A 69 2.44 5.04 17.62
CA VAL A 69 1.35 5.82 18.24
C VAL A 69 1.50 7.33 18.08
N GLY A 70 2.44 7.78 17.24
CA GLY A 70 2.75 9.19 17.01
C GLY A 70 3.69 9.79 18.07
N GLU A 71 4.33 8.95 18.87
CA GLU A 71 5.34 9.36 19.86
C GLU A 71 6.75 9.16 19.29
N PRO A 72 7.68 10.11 19.54
CA PRO A 72 9.08 9.94 19.15
C PRO A 72 9.72 8.74 19.86
N ARG A 73 10.29 7.83 19.09
CA ARG A 73 11.15 6.74 19.58
C ARG A 73 12.59 7.09 19.25
N SER A 74 13.50 6.78 20.16
CA SER A 74 14.94 6.91 19.90
C SER A 74 15.72 5.68 20.36
N PHE A 75 16.82 5.43 19.66
CA PHE A 75 17.78 4.39 19.96
C PHE A 75 19.18 4.90 19.61
N THR A 76 20.21 4.23 20.11
CA THR A 76 21.61 4.60 19.83
C THR A 76 22.25 3.53 18.97
N LEU A 77 22.86 3.96 17.85
CA LEU A 77 23.64 3.12 16.96
C LEU A 77 25.05 3.70 16.85
N ASP A 78 26.06 2.95 17.31
CA ASP A 78 27.47 3.40 17.38
C ASP A 78 27.68 4.77 18.06
N GLY A 79 26.93 5.03 19.13
CA GLY A 79 27.01 6.29 19.86
C GLY A 79 26.32 7.48 19.16
N GLN A 80 25.70 7.26 18.00
CA GLN A 80 24.83 8.24 17.37
C GLN A 80 23.38 7.99 17.78
N GLU A 81 22.73 9.03 18.32
CA GLU A 81 21.30 8.99 18.58
C GLU A 81 20.52 9.04 17.26
N MET A 82 19.60 8.09 17.12
CA MET A 82 18.66 8.01 16.01
C MET A 82 17.25 8.11 16.57
N SER A 83 16.36 8.78 15.83
CA SER A 83 14.95 8.86 16.20
C SER A 83 14.03 8.75 15.00
N TYR A 84 12.81 8.30 15.26
CA TYR A 84 11.71 8.21 14.31
C TYR A 84 10.38 8.44 15.04
N CYS A 85 9.34 8.78 14.29
CA CYS A 85 8.01 9.05 14.85
C CYS A 85 6.95 8.60 13.86
N LEU A 86 6.43 7.40 14.08
CA LEU A 86 5.42 6.77 13.23
C LEU A 86 4.06 6.80 13.94
N ASP A 87 3.01 7.01 13.15
CA ASP A 87 1.62 6.95 13.60
C ASP A 87 0.81 6.05 12.65
N SER A 88 0.60 4.79 13.06
CA SER A 88 -0.12 3.78 12.30
C SER A 88 -1.61 3.77 12.65
N ARG A 89 -2.46 3.75 11.61
CA ARG A 89 -3.93 3.78 11.70
C ARG A 89 -4.55 2.64 10.91
N PHE A 90 -5.52 2.00 11.54
CA PHE A 90 -6.31 0.93 10.93
C PHE A 90 -7.77 1.40 10.78
N PHE A 91 -8.21 1.57 9.54
CA PHE A 91 -9.55 1.98 9.17
C PHE A 91 -10.38 0.73 8.85
N ILE A 92 -11.58 0.66 9.40
CA ILE A 92 -12.44 -0.52 9.29
C ILE A 92 -13.81 -0.07 8.78
N LEU A 93 -14.17 -0.50 7.58
CA LEU A 93 -15.51 -0.38 7.06
C LEU A 93 -16.35 -1.52 7.62
N ARG A 94 -17.46 -1.21 8.30
CA ARG A 94 -18.34 -2.23 8.88
C ARG A 94 -19.74 -2.18 8.27
N ALA A 95 -20.35 -3.37 8.23
CA ALA A 95 -21.78 -3.54 8.00
C ALA A 95 -22.34 -4.38 9.15
N ALA A 96 -23.35 -3.86 9.85
CA ALA A 96 -23.90 -4.50 11.05
C ALA A 96 -22.80 -4.93 12.04
N GLU A 97 -21.88 -4.00 12.34
CA GLU A 97 -20.75 -4.14 13.27
C GLU A 97 -19.66 -5.13 12.87
N ARG A 98 -19.79 -5.82 11.73
CA ARG A 98 -18.77 -6.72 11.18
C ARG A 98 -17.93 -6.04 10.12
N ALA A 99 -16.62 -6.26 10.17
CA ALA A 99 -15.71 -5.75 9.15
C ALA A 99 -16.04 -6.32 7.76
N ILE A 100 -16.16 -5.43 6.78
CA ILE A 100 -16.34 -5.77 5.35
C ILE A 100 -15.30 -5.08 4.46
N GLY A 101 -14.50 -4.17 5.01
CA GLY A 101 -13.35 -3.56 4.34
C GLY A 101 -12.37 -3.00 5.35
N LEU A 102 -11.13 -2.82 4.91
CA LEU A 102 -10.05 -2.31 5.74
C LEU A 102 -9.09 -1.39 4.97
N GLY A 103 -8.37 -0.56 5.72
CA GLY A 103 -7.24 0.23 5.25
C GLY A 103 -6.19 0.38 6.36
N PHE A 104 -4.94 0.01 6.10
CA PHE A 104 -3.82 0.18 7.01
C PHE A 104 -2.85 1.22 6.47
N PHE A 105 -2.61 2.26 7.27
CA PHE A 105 -1.76 3.39 6.90
C PHE A 105 -0.80 3.75 8.02
N THR A 106 0.42 4.14 7.66
CA THR A 106 1.44 4.61 8.61
C THR A 106 1.87 6.02 8.22
N CYS A 107 1.74 6.98 9.12
CA CYS A 107 2.24 8.34 8.93
C CYS A 107 3.66 8.45 9.51
N ASP A 108 4.62 8.87 8.71
CA ASP A 108 5.91 9.32 9.22
C ASP A 108 5.87 10.83 9.44
N HIS A 109 5.95 11.24 10.71
CA HIS A 109 5.91 12.65 11.09
C HIS A 109 7.16 13.45 10.67
N ALA A 110 8.30 12.79 10.43
CA ALA A 110 9.52 13.46 9.99
C ALA A 110 9.40 13.91 8.53
N SER A 111 8.97 13.00 7.65
CA SER A 111 8.72 13.33 6.24
C SER A 111 7.34 13.97 6.02
N ASN A 112 6.37 13.81 6.91
CA ASN A 112 4.95 14.11 6.67
C ASN A 112 4.39 13.32 5.47
N LEU A 113 4.87 12.09 5.27
CA LEU A 113 4.33 11.15 4.30
C LEU A 113 3.45 10.13 4.99
N ILE A 114 2.40 9.70 4.30
CA ILE A 114 1.57 8.57 4.72
C ILE A 114 1.86 7.40 3.79
N PHE A 115 2.07 6.23 4.36
CA PHE A 115 2.30 4.98 3.65
C PHE A 115 1.03 4.15 3.71
N CYS A 116 0.57 3.68 2.56
CA CYS A 116 -0.59 2.82 2.42
C CYS A 116 -0.12 1.38 2.22
N ASN A 117 -0.31 0.54 3.24
CA ASN A 117 0.20 -0.83 3.25
C ASN A 117 -0.87 -1.80 2.72
N TYR A 118 -2.05 -1.81 3.35
CA TYR A 118 -3.13 -2.73 3.01
C TYR A 118 -4.43 -1.98 2.78
N VAL A 119 -5.10 -2.20 1.66
CA VAL A 119 -6.46 -1.70 1.45
C VAL A 119 -7.26 -2.76 0.73
N GLY A 120 -8.47 -3.05 1.22
CA GLY A 120 -9.34 -4.03 0.58
C GLY A 120 -10.77 -3.97 1.06
N VAL A 121 -11.65 -4.52 0.23
CA VAL A 121 -13.08 -4.71 0.54
C VAL A 121 -13.43 -6.15 0.23
N GLN A 122 -14.20 -6.78 1.10
CA GLN A 122 -14.65 -8.15 0.95
C GLN A 122 -15.41 -8.34 -0.37
N LYS A 123 -15.19 -9.48 -1.02
CA LYS A 123 -15.67 -9.73 -2.38
C LYS A 123 -17.17 -9.52 -2.58
N ALA A 124 -17.99 -9.96 -1.63
CA ALA A 124 -19.45 -9.79 -1.69
C ALA A 124 -19.91 -8.31 -1.76
N TRP A 125 -19.02 -7.39 -1.37
CA TRP A 125 -19.25 -5.94 -1.32
C TRP A 125 -18.49 -5.20 -2.43
N ARG A 126 -17.76 -5.92 -3.30
CA ARG A 126 -17.08 -5.35 -4.47
C ARG A 126 -18.12 -5.05 -5.57
N GLY A 127 -18.77 -3.90 -5.46
CA GLY A 127 -19.77 -3.42 -6.42
C GLY A 127 -20.21 -1.98 -6.12
N GLY A 128 -20.93 -1.36 -7.05
CA GLY A 128 -21.59 -0.05 -6.81
C GLY A 128 -20.67 1.14 -6.50
N GLY A 129 -19.34 0.99 -6.59
CA GLY A 129 -18.38 2.03 -6.26
C GLY A 129 -18.00 2.12 -4.78
N LEU A 130 -18.43 1.17 -3.93
CA LEU A 130 -18.17 1.19 -2.48
C LEU A 130 -16.69 1.31 -2.14
N ALA A 131 -15.82 0.50 -2.75
CA ALA A 131 -14.38 0.56 -2.48
C ALA A 131 -13.77 1.94 -2.78
N ARG A 132 -14.25 2.62 -3.83
CA ARG A 132 -13.80 3.98 -4.16
C ARG A 132 -14.31 5.01 -3.15
N MET A 133 -15.55 4.85 -2.71
CA MET A 133 -16.16 5.72 -1.70
C MET A 133 -15.46 5.57 -0.35
N PHE A 134 -15.29 4.32 0.11
CA PHE A 134 -14.55 4.00 1.33
C PHE A 134 -13.12 4.56 1.28
N TYR A 135 -12.41 4.34 0.17
CA TYR A 135 -11.06 4.87 0.01
C TYR A 135 -11.00 6.40 0.10
N ARG A 136 -11.94 7.12 -0.54
CA ARG A 136 -12.00 8.58 -0.44
C ARG A 136 -12.23 9.05 0.98
N GLU A 137 -13.16 8.43 1.69
CA GLU A 137 -13.42 8.78 3.09
C GLU A 137 -12.19 8.53 3.97
N MET A 138 -11.45 7.43 3.75
CA MET A 138 -10.19 7.20 4.47
C MET A 138 -9.17 8.32 4.19
N ILE A 139 -9.03 8.77 2.94
CA ILE A 139 -8.11 9.86 2.59
C ILE A 139 -8.54 11.18 3.24
N ASP A 140 -9.82 11.51 3.22
CA ASP A 140 -10.33 12.72 3.87
C ASP A 140 -10.08 12.66 5.40
N MET A 141 -10.33 11.51 6.03
CA MET A 141 -10.03 11.31 7.44
C MET A 141 -8.52 11.36 7.75
N LEU A 142 -7.66 10.84 6.87
CA LEU A 142 -6.20 10.95 7.00
C LEU A 142 -5.74 12.41 6.91
N ASP A 143 -6.34 13.21 6.03
CA ASP A 143 -6.07 14.65 5.91
C ASP A 143 -6.48 15.43 7.17
N GLU A 144 -7.57 15.02 7.82
CA GLU A 144 -8.02 15.56 9.11
C GLU A 144 -7.09 15.15 10.27
N LEU A 145 -6.71 13.87 10.34
CA LEU A 145 -5.85 13.33 11.39
C LEU A 145 -4.40 13.84 11.29
N PHE A 146 -3.89 13.99 10.07
CA PHE A 146 -2.51 14.37 9.79
C PHE A 146 -2.46 15.63 8.94
N PRO A 147 -2.75 16.81 9.52
CA PRO A 147 -2.93 18.05 8.76
C PRO A 147 -1.65 18.59 8.10
N ARG A 148 -0.48 18.01 8.40
CA ARG A 148 0.80 18.35 7.76
C ARG A 148 1.19 17.42 6.61
N ASN A 149 0.43 16.34 6.39
CA ASN A 149 0.76 15.36 5.37
C ASN A 149 0.85 16.04 3.99
N VAL A 150 1.79 15.55 3.16
CA VAL A 150 1.99 16.05 1.80
C VAL A 150 1.43 15.11 0.73
N GLY A 151 1.08 13.89 1.10
CA GLY A 151 0.50 12.88 0.21
C GLY A 151 0.69 11.46 0.74
N VAL A 152 0.08 10.52 0.01
CA VAL A 152 0.13 9.08 0.31
C VAL A 152 1.02 8.38 -0.70
N VAL A 153 1.88 7.50 -0.21
CA VAL A 153 2.76 6.64 -1.00
C VAL A 153 2.38 5.19 -0.78
N LEU A 154 2.49 4.37 -1.82
CA LEU A 154 2.41 2.92 -1.69
C LEU A 154 3.47 2.23 -2.54
N GLU A 155 3.91 1.08 -2.07
CA GLU A 155 4.72 0.15 -2.84
C GLU A 155 3.79 -0.78 -3.64
N VAL A 156 4.14 -1.01 -4.91
CA VAL A 156 3.49 -2.03 -5.72
C VAL A 156 4.52 -2.93 -6.37
N GLU A 157 4.23 -4.22 -6.34
CA GLU A 157 4.98 -5.18 -7.12
C GLU A 157 4.88 -4.85 -8.63
N PRO A 158 6.02 -4.74 -9.33
CA PRO A 158 6.05 -4.63 -10.78
C PRO A 158 5.42 -5.87 -11.41
N PHE A 159 4.71 -5.67 -12.51
CA PHE A 159 4.25 -6.76 -13.37
C PHE A 159 4.89 -6.66 -14.75
N ASP A 160 4.98 -7.81 -15.42
CA ASP A 160 5.41 -7.94 -16.82
C ASP A 160 4.19 -7.85 -17.74
N ARG A 161 4.07 -6.72 -18.44
CA ARG A 161 2.97 -6.45 -19.38
C ARG A 161 2.89 -7.49 -20.50
N ASP A 162 4.03 -7.89 -21.06
CA ASP A 162 4.06 -8.83 -22.19
C ASP A 162 3.62 -10.22 -21.72
N ARG A 163 4.00 -10.60 -20.50
CA ARG A 163 3.54 -11.83 -19.86
C ARG A 163 2.05 -11.82 -19.57
N VAL A 164 1.52 -10.73 -19.02
CA VAL A 164 0.07 -10.55 -18.79
C VAL A 164 -0.69 -10.67 -20.10
N GLU A 165 -0.21 -10.03 -21.16
CA GLU A 165 -0.82 -10.11 -22.49
C GLU A 165 -0.81 -11.53 -23.05
N ALA A 166 0.30 -12.26 -22.90
CA ALA A 166 0.41 -13.65 -23.34
C ALA A 166 -0.55 -14.58 -22.57
N ILE A 167 -0.65 -14.42 -21.25
CA ILE A 167 -1.59 -15.18 -20.40
C ILE A 167 -3.03 -14.93 -20.86
N ILE A 168 -3.43 -13.66 -21.03
CA ILE A 168 -4.78 -13.30 -21.46
C ILE A 168 -5.07 -13.86 -22.86
N ALA A 169 -4.14 -13.73 -23.81
CA ALA A 169 -4.30 -14.27 -25.16
C ALA A 169 -4.46 -15.80 -25.16
N ASP A 170 -3.75 -16.49 -24.28
CA ASP A 170 -3.86 -17.94 -24.14
C ASP A 170 -5.20 -18.37 -23.55
N LEU A 171 -5.69 -17.67 -22.52
CA LEU A 171 -7.01 -17.90 -21.93
C LEU A 171 -8.14 -17.65 -22.93
N GLU A 172 -8.04 -16.59 -23.74
CA GLU A 172 -9.00 -16.26 -24.80
C GLU A 172 -9.07 -17.38 -25.86
N ARG A 173 -7.94 -18.00 -26.21
CA ARG A 173 -7.88 -19.11 -27.18
C ARG A 173 -8.35 -20.45 -26.61
N SER A 174 -8.03 -20.72 -25.35
CA SER A 174 -8.32 -22.00 -24.69
C SER A 174 -9.74 -22.10 -24.14
N GLY A 175 -10.49 -20.99 -24.11
CA GLY A 175 -11.84 -20.96 -23.55
C GLY A 175 -11.86 -20.97 -22.01
N GLY A 176 -10.79 -20.48 -21.37
CA GLY A 176 -10.73 -20.33 -19.91
C GLY A 176 -10.20 -21.57 -19.17
N ARG A 177 -8.96 -21.97 -19.46
CA ARG A 177 -8.26 -22.97 -18.63
C ARG A 177 -7.97 -22.45 -17.21
N LEU A 178 -7.64 -23.38 -16.31
CA LEU A 178 -7.10 -23.03 -15.00
C LEU A 178 -5.74 -22.35 -15.16
N LEU A 179 -5.55 -21.28 -14.40
CA LEU A 179 -4.28 -20.55 -14.31
C LEU A 179 -3.34 -21.25 -13.34
N GLU A 180 -2.07 -21.35 -13.72
CA GLU A 180 -1.02 -21.78 -12.80
C GLU A 180 -0.75 -20.71 -11.74
N ALA A 181 -0.21 -21.10 -10.59
CA ALA A 181 0.02 -20.18 -9.46
C ALA A 181 0.86 -18.94 -9.84
N HIS A 182 1.86 -19.13 -10.70
CA HIS A 182 2.72 -18.05 -11.16
C HIS A 182 1.99 -17.08 -12.12
N GLU A 183 1.03 -17.57 -12.90
CA GLU A 183 0.22 -16.74 -13.80
C GLU A 183 -0.82 -15.98 -13.00
N GLN A 184 -1.43 -16.62 -12.00
CA GLN A 184 -2.31 -15.98 -11.04
C GLN A 184 -1.61 -14.81 -10.34
N ALA A 185 -0.38 -15.02 -9.87
CA ALA A 185 0.42 -13.97 -9.23
C ALA A 185 0.66 -12.79 -10.19
N GLU A 186 1.05 -13.05 -11.43
CA GLU A 186 1.29 -11.99 -12.43
C GLU A 186 0.01 -11.18 -12.72
N ILE A 187 -1.13 -11.86 -12.89
CA ILE A 187 -2.42 -11.19 -13.11
C ILE A 187 -2.84 -10.39 -11.86
N ARG A 188 -2.63 -10.90 -10.65
CA ARG A 188 -2.93 -10.17 -9.40
C ARG A 188 -2.18 -8.85 -9.33
N LYS A 189 -0.87 -8.85 -9.60
CA LYS A 189 -0.04 -7.63 -9.64
C LYS A 189 -0.62 -6.61 -10.60
N PHE A 190 -0.95 -7.03 -11.83
CA PHE A 190 -1.60 -6.16 -12.81
C PHE A 190 -2.95 -5.58 -12.35
N LEU A 191 -3.82 -6.41 -11.75
CA LEU A 191 -5.14 -5.98 -11.29
C LEU A 191 -5.06 -5.02 -10.11
N ARG A 192 -4.14 -5.27 -9.17
CA ARG A 192 -3.88 -4.39 -8.02
C ARG A 192 -3.38 -3.03 -8.46
N VAL A 193 -2.38 -2.99 -9.34
CA VAL A 193 -1.86 -1.74 -9.93
C VAL A 193 -2.96 -0.99 -10.68
N SER A 194 -3.80 -1.70 -11.45
CA SER A 194 -4.96 -1.12 -12.14
C SER A 194 -6.02 -0.55 -11.19
N TRP A 195 -6.15 -1.13 -10.00
CA TRP A 195 -7.09 -0.64 -8.99
C TRP A 195 -6.56 0.63 -8.32
N TYR A 196 -5.31 0.65 -7.86
CA TYR A 196 -4.71 1.85 -7.26
C TYR A 196 -4.70 3.03 -8.23
N HIS A 197 -4.42 2.79 -9.51
CA HIS A 197 -4.54 3.83 -10.54
C HIS A 197 -5.94 4.46 -10.59
N LYS A 198 -7.01 3.66 -10.47
CA LYS A 198 -8.40 4.17 -10.42
C LYS A 198 -8.73 4.94 -9.14
N LEU A 199 -7.98 4.70 -8.06
CA LEU A 199 -8.07 5.47 -6.82
C LEU A 199 -7.38 6.84 -6.94
N GLY A 200 -6.69 7.13 -8.04
CA GLY A 200 -6.07 8.43 -8.31
C GLY A 200 -4.55 8.45 -8.17
N TYR A 201 -3.92 7.29 -7.93
CA TYR A 201 -2.48 7.19 -7.80
C TYR A 201 -1.76 7.36 -9.14
N SER A 202 -0.64 8.07 -9.11
CA SER A 202 0.30 8.26 -10.23
C SER A 202 1.63 7.57 -9.93
N PHE A 203 2.35 7.18 -10.97
CA PHE A 203 3.67 6.56 -10.83
C PHE A 203 4.76 7.62 -10.92
N PHE A 204 5.88 7.38 -10.25
CA PHE A 204 7.14 8.04 -10.57
C PHE A 204 7.70 7.41 -11.85
N CYS A 205 7.70 8.15 -12.95
CA CYS A 205 8.12 7.65 -14.25
C CYS A 205 9.40 8.32 -14.74
N ASP A 206 10.20 7.55 -15.47
CA ASP A 206 11.17 8.12 -16.42
C ASP A 206 10.38 8.79 -17.55
N ALA A 207 10.51 10.12 -17.68
CA ALA A 207 9.75 10.91 -18.66
C ALA A 207 10.10 10.55 -20.11
N ARG A 208 11.30 10.04 -20.37
CA ARG A 208 11.77 9.66 -21.71
C ARG A 208 11.29 8.26 -22.07
N MET A 209 11.45 7.31 -21.16
CA MET A 209 11.04 5.91 -21.40
C MET A 209 9.55 5.67 -21.16
N ARG A 210 8.87 6.59 -20.45
CA ARG A 210 7.48 6.45 -19.99
C ARG A 210 7.25 5.17 -19.18
N LYS A 211 8.25 4.75 -18.41
CA LYS A 211 8.19 3.56 -17.55
C LYS A 211 8.30 3.97 -16.08
N PRO A 212 7.62 3.26 -15.15
CA PRO A 212 7.79 3.49 -13.74
C PRO A 212 9.24 3.22 -13.33
N LEU A 213 9.75 4.06 -12.43
CA LEU A 213 11.04 3.86 -11.81
C LEU A 213 10.97 2.68 -10.86
N ARG A 214 12.05 1.91 -10.83
CA ARG A 214 12.20 0.77 -9.92
C ARG A 214 12.98 1.19 -8.69
N CYS A 215 12.54 0.74 -7.54
CA CYS A 215 13.29 0.73 -6.30
C CYS A 215 13.45 -0.72 -5.83
N ARG A 216 14.41 -0.92 -4.91
CA ARG A 216 14.63 -2.22 -4.27
C ARG A 216 14.38 -2.06 -2.79
N SER A 217 13.50 -2.89 -2.26
CA SER A 217 13.32 -2.99 -0.82
C SER A 217 14.51 -3.75 -0.23
N PRO A 218 15.12 -3.26 0.87
CA PRO A 218 16.07 -4.02 1.66
C PRO A 218 15.49 -5.37 2.08
N CYS A 219 16.37 -6.34 2.35
CA CYS A 219 15.95 -7.60 2.98
C CYS A 219 15.15 -7.34 4.27
N LEU A 220 13.96 -7.93 4.39
CA LEU A 220 13.06 -7.72 5.53
C LEU A 220 13.45 -8.57 6.76
N ASP A 221 14.32 -9.57 6.59
CA ASP A 221 14.83 -10.41 7.68
C ASP A 221 16.30 -10.10 7.98
N PRO A 222 16.59 -9.19 8.93
CA PRO A 222 17.95 -8.84 9.30
C PRO A 222 18.69 -9.98 10.03
N THR A 223 18.00 -11.06 10.43
CA THR A 223 18.60 -12.21 11.12
C THR A 223 19.33 -13.16 10.15
N LEU A 224 19.05 -13.04 8.85
CA LEU A 224 19.80 -13.74 7.82
C LEU A 224 21.27 -13.30 7.79
N PRO A 225 22.20 -14.18 7.38
CA PRO A 225 23.59 -13.78 7.22
C PRO A 225 23.73 -12.67 6.17
N PRO A 226 24.65 -11.70 6.33
CA PRO A 226 24.80 -10.56 5.40
C PRO A 226 24.95 -10.94 3.92
N SER A 227 25.54 -12.11 3.64
CA SER A 227 25.69 -12.63 2.28
C SER A 227 24.37 -12.99 1.58
N ALA A 228 23.27 -13.14 2.33
CA ALA A 228 21.96 -13.52 1.82
C ALA A 228 21.05 -12.31 1.54
N TRP A 229 21.29 -11.16 2.18
CA TRP A 229 20.40 -10.00 2.09
C TRP A 229 20.17 -9.54 0.65
N ALA A 230 21.23 -9.43 -0.15
CA ALA A 230 21.13 -9.01 -1.55
C ALA A 230 20.27 -9.95 -2.42
N GLY A 231 20.21 -11.25 -2.07
CA GLY A 231 19.37 -12.24 -2.75
C GLY A 231 17.90 -12.21 -2.31
N ALA A 232 17.60 -11.57 -1.19
CA ALA A 232 16.26 -11.38 -0.63
C ALA A 232 15.71 -9.97 -0.88
N GLU A 233 16.39 -9.13 -1.66
CA GLU A 233 15.88 -7.85 -2.14
C GLU A 233 14.73 -8.06 -3.11
N GLU A 234 13.70 -7.24 -2.99
CA GLU A 234 12.55 -7.26 -3.88
C GLU A 234 12.41 -5.95 -4.66
N ASN A 235 11.94 -6.04 -5.90
CA ASN A 235 11.74 -4.87 -6.74
C ASN A 235 10.33 -4.33 -6.55
N TYR A 236 10.22 -3.02 -6.36
CA TYR A 236 8.96 -2.30 -6.23
C TYR A 236 8.90 -1.13 -7.21
N TRP A 237 7.67 -0.73 -7.56
CA TRP A 237 7.38 0.62 -8.01
C TRP A 237 6.75 1.40 -6.87
N LEU A 238 6.95 2.72 -6.86
CA LEU A 238 6.24 3.61 -5.95
C LEU A 238 5.11 4.31 -6.71
N MET A 239 3.93 4.34 -6.08
CA MET A 239 2.82 5.15 -6.54
C MET A 239 2.52 6.27 -5.52
N TRP A 240 2.09 7.41 -6.04
CA TRP A 240 1.86 8.65 -5.32
C TRP A 240 0.41 9.12 -5.48
N HIS A 241 -0.24 9.43 -4.38
CA HIS A 241 -1.51 10.15 -4.34
C HIS A 241 -1.31 11.48 -3.63
N ALA A 242 -1.51 12.59 -4.35
CA ALA A 242 -1.38 13.92 -3.78
C ALA A 242 -2.50 14.19 -2.77
N ARG A 243 -2.23 15.03 -1.78
CA ARG A 243 -3.24 15.54 -0.86
C ARG A 243 -4.33 16.34 -1.59
N SER A 244 -5.58 16.19 -1.17
CA SER A 244 -6.77 16.77 -1.84
C SER A 244 -6.74 18.31 -1.89
N ASP A 245 -6.37 18.97 -0.79
CA ASP A 245 -6.33 20.43 -0.64
C ASP A 245 -4.90 21.01 -0.65
N GLY A 246 -3.90 20.18 -0.90
CA GLY A 246 -2.53 20.63 -1.01
C GLY A 246 -2.37 21.57 -2.20
N PRO A 247 -1.50 22.61 -2.13
CA PRO A 247 -1.20 23.39 -3.31
C PRO A 247 -0.75 22.41 -4.40
N ARG A 248 -1.37 22.47 -5.59
CA ARG A 248 -0.84 21.90 -6.85
C ARG A 248 0.53 22.50 -7.22
N ALA A 249 1.20 23.18 -6.28
CA ALA A 249 2.55 23.65 -6.41
C ALA A 249 3.35 22.52 -7.03
N ALA A 250 3.99 22.84 -8.14
CA ALA A 250 4.78 21.95 -8.97
C ALA A 250 5.81 21.24 -8.08
N THR A 251 5.38 20.18 -7.40
CA THR A 251 6.22 19.50 -6.45
C THR A 251 7.13 18.68 -7.33
N ASN A 252 8.42 19.00 -7.25
CA ASN A 252 9.40 18.39 -8.12
C ASN A 252 9.34 16.87 -7.92
N ALA A 253 8.91 16.12 -8.95
CA ALA A 253 8.72 14.68 -8.84
C ALA A 253 9.99 13.98 -8.32
N ARG A 254 11.17 14.52 -8.65
CA ARG A 254 12.46 14.06 -8.15
C ARG A 254 12.64 14.25 -6.64
N GLU A 255 12.18 15.38 -6.10
CA GLU A 255 12.25 15.64 -4.66
C GLU A 255 11.30 14.72 -3.92
N LEU A 256 10.07 14.57 -4.42
CA LEU A 256 9.10 13.60 -3.90
C LEU A 256 9.63 12.17 -3.94
N TRP A 257 10.26 11.76 -5.03
CA TRP A 257 10.87 10.45 -5.15
C TRP A 257 11.96 10.23 -4.12
N ARG A 258 12.89 11.19 -3.98
CA ARG A 258 13.94 11.09 -2.96
C ARG A 258 13.35 10.96 -1.57
N LYS A 259 12.37 11.80 -1.26
CA LYS A 259 11.69 11.82 0.02
C LYS A 259 10.96 10.50 0.30
N ALA A 260 10.23 9.97 -0.68
CA ALA A 260 9.50 8.71 -0.56
C ALA A 260 10.46 7.52 -0.36
N VAL A 261 11.48 7.38 -1.21
CA VAL A 261 12.46 6.28 -1.11
C VAL A 261 13.21 6.31 0.22
N THR A 262 13.65 7.48 0.68
CA THR A 262 14.33 7.60 1.98
C THR A 262 13.37 7.33 3.14
N ALA A 263 12.14 7.82 3.08
CA ALA A 263 11.19 7.61 4.17
C ALA A 263 10.79 6.14 4.34
N ILE A 264 10.49 5.42 3.23
CA ILE A 264 10.13 4.00 3.28
C ILE A 264 11.31 3.17 3.81
N TYR A 265 12.46 3.24 3.13
CA TYR A 265 13.51 2.26 3.36
C TYR A 265 14.45 2.60 4.51
N VAL A 266 14.56 3.89 4.87
CA VAL A 266 15.45 4.32 5.96
C VAL A 266 14.64 4.71 7.19
N GLU A 267 13.72 5.66 7.06
CA GLU A 267 13.01 6.23 8.22
C GLU A 267 12.05 5.24 8.87
N ILE A 268 11.37 4.41 8.06
CA ILE A 268 10.45 3.38 8.54
C ILE A 268 11.19 2.05 8.66
N LEU A 269 11.54 1.42 7.53
CA LEU A 269 11.97 0.02 7.54
C LEU A 269 13.27 -0.19 8.30
N ALA A 270 14.36 0.46 7.89
CA ALA A 270 15.67 0.21 8.50
C ALA A 270 15.71 0.62 9.97
N LYS A 271 15.11 1.77 10.35
CA LYS A 271 15.07 2.19 11.75
C LYS A 271 14.25 1.26 12.62
N SER A 272 13.06 0.82 12.19
CA SER A 272 12.24 -0.11 12.96
C SER A 272 12.96 -1.44 13.18
N LEU A 273 13.56 -2.00 12.12
CA LEU A 273 14.31 -3.25 12.23
C LEU A 273 15.59 -3.10 13.07
N VAL A 274 16.33 -2.01 12.95
CA VAL A 274 17.56 -1.84 13.75
C VAL A 274 17.24 -1.54 15.22
N ALA A 275 16.13 -0.87 15.51
CA ALA A 275 15.74 -0.52 16.88
C ALA A 275 15.50 -1.75 17.78
N GLU A 276 15.11 -2.89 17.22
CA GLU A 276 14.93 -4.15 17.96
C GLU A 276 16.24 -4.69 18.55
N ASP A 277 17.36 -4.52 17.83
CA ASP A 277 18.69 -4.93 18.27
C ASP A 277 19.80 -4.04 17.67
N PRO A 278 20.00 -2.83 18.23
CA PRO A 278 20.91 -1.86 17.61
C PRO A 278 22.37 -2.30 17.60
N CYS A 279 22.79 -3.13 18.55
CA CYS A 279 24.18 -3.57 18.66
C CYS A 279 24.52 -4.61 17.59
N ASP A 280 23.64 -5.60 17.38
CA ASP A 280 23.93 -6.70 16.46
C ASP A 280 23.48 -6.39 15.02
N ARG A 281 22.68 -5.34 14.80
CA ARG A 281 22.14 -4.97 13.46
C ARG A 281 22.85 -3.80 12.79
N ARG A 282 24.08 -3.45 13.20
CA ARG A 282 24.84 -2.37 12.55
C ARG A 282 25.12 -2.64 11.07
N ASP A 283 25.56 -3.84 10.74
CA ASP A 283 25.85 -4.22 9.35
C ASP A 283 24.60 -4.11 8.47
N TYR A 284 23.43 -4.41 9.04
CA TYR A 284 22.15 -4.28 8.36
C TYR A 284 21.80 -2.81 8.08
N TRP A 285 22.00 -1.92 9.05
CA TRP A 285 21.82 -0.48 8.85
C TRP A 285 22.67 0.04 7.68
N ASP A 286 23.97 -0.29 7.67
CA ASP A 286 24.89 0.16 6.62
C ASP A 286 24.49 -0.38 5.24
N TYR A 287 24.05 -1.64 5.20
CA TYR A 287 23.48 -2.27 4.00
C TYR A 287 22.24 -1.51 3.47
N ALA A 288 21.23 -1.28 4.32
CA ALA A 288 19.98 -0.65 3.92
C ALA A 288 20.18 0.80 3.45
N VAL A 289 21.05 1.56 4.15
CA VAL A 289 21.42 2.93 3.75
C VAL A 289 22.16 2.93 2.42
N ALA A 290 23.10 2.00 2.22
CA ALA A 290 23.85 1.89 0.96
C ALA A 290 22.94 1.52 -0.22
N LEU A 291 22.00 0.58 -0.03
CA LEU A 291 21.01 0.20 -1.05
C LEU A 291 20.14 1.40 -1.43
N THR A 292 19.62 2.13 -0.44
CA THR A 292 18.82 3.34 -0.65
C THR A 292 19.60 4.39 -1.42
N ALA A 293 20.86 4.65 -1.02
CA ALA A 293 21.74 5.60 -1.71
C ALA A 293 21.99 5.17 -3.16
N GLN A 294 22.18 3.87 -3.42
CA GLN A 294 22.35 3.32 -4.77
C GLN A 294 21.11 3.57 -5.63
N THR A 295 19.89 3.32 -5.12
CA THR A 295 18.64 3.59 -5.83
C THR A 295 18.50 5.07 -6.19
N LEU A 296 18.83 5.97 -5.26
CA LEU A 296 18.80 7.42 -5.51
C LEU A 296 19.85 7.85 -6.55
N GLN A 297 21.05 7.25 -6.52
CA GLN A 297 22.11 7.53 -7.48
C GLN A 297 21.73 7.06 -8.89
N GLN A 298 21.16 5.86 -9.03
CA GLN A 298 20.72 5.31 -10.32
C GLN A 298 19.64 6.17 -10.99
N THR A 299 18.81 6.83 -10.19
CA THR A 299 17.71 7.71 -10.66
C THR A 299 18.09 9.20 -10.71
N ALA A 300 19.32 9.55 -10.32
CA ALA A 300 19.76 10.94 -10.21
C ALA A 300 19.84 11.70 -11.54
N ALA A 301 20.10 11.02 -12.67
CA ALA A 301 20.13 11.67 -13.98
C ALA A 301 18.78 11.61 -14.70
N THR A 302 17.81 10.86 -14.19
CA THR A 302 16.53 10.62 -14.86
C THR A 302 15.62 11.84 -14.79
N GLU A 303 15.13 12.27 -15.95
CA GLU A 303 14.05 13.24 -16.02
C GLU A 303 12.77 12.57 -15.53
N MET A 304 12.24 13.05 -14.40
CA MET A 304 11.18 12.35 -13.68
C MET A 304 9.87 13.13 -13.75
N SER A 305 8.77 12.41 -13.93
CA SER A 305 7.42 12.96 -13.86
C SER A 305 6.49 12.04 -13.08
N LEU A 306 5.45 12.63 -12.48
CA LEU A 306 4.31 11.88 -11.98
C LEU A 306 3.33 11.66 -13.13
N ALA A 307 3.09 10.41 -13.50
CA ALA A 307 2.28 10.09 -14.66
C ALA A 307 1.44 8.82 -14.46
N SER A 308 0.39 8.69 -15.26
CA SER A 308 -0.30 7.42 -15.45
C SER A 308 0.57 6.51 -16.31
N TYR A 309 0.99 5.37 -15.76
CA TYR A 309 1.66 4.32 -16.55
C TYR A 309 0.62 3.45 -17.27
N LEU A 310 -0.49 3.15 -16.59
CA LEU A 310 -1.65 2.52 -17.19
C LEU A 310 -2.43 3.58 -17.96
N GLY A 311 -2.28 3.57 -19.28
CA GLY A 311 -2.90 4.54 -20.18
C GLY A 311 -4.30 4.13 -20.63
N PRO A 312 -4.96 4.97 -21.47
CA PRO A 312 -6.15 4.58 -22.22
C PRO A 312 -5.94 3.28 -23.03
N ASP A 313 -4.69 2.97 -23.39
CA ASP A 313 -4.28 1.78 -24.13
C ASP A 313 -4.06 0.52 -23.27
N ASP A 314 -4.13 0.62 -21.93
CA ASP A 314 -4.19 -0.52 -21.00
C ASP A 314 -5.63 -0.89 -20.60
N SER A 315 -6.58 0.00 -20.89
CA SER A 315 -8.02 -0.30 -20.88
C SER A 315 -8.36 -1.55 -21.71
N PRO A 316 -7.76 -1.79 -22.90
CA PRO A 316 -7.83 -3.06 -23.63
C PRO A 316 -7.46 -4.30 -22.82
N LEU A 317 -6.30 -4.36 -22.15
CA LEU A 317 -5.87 -5.54 -21.39
C LEU A 317 -6.83 -5.83 -20.23
N LEU A 318 -7.21 -4.78 -19.48
CA LEU A 318 -8.16 -4.94 -18.39
C LEU A 318 -9.56 -5.33 -18.90
N SER A 319 -9.98 -4.79 -20.05
CA SER A 319 -11.25 -5.14 -20.69
C SER A 319 -11.25 -6.58 -21.21
N ARG A 320 -10.14 -7.04 -21.80
CA ARG A 320 -9.94 -8.43 -22.21
C ARG A 320 -10.04 -9.37 -21.02
N TRP A 321 -9.30 -9.09 -19.94
CA TRP A 321 -9.39 -9.86 -18.70
C TRP A 321 -10.82 -9.94 -18.16
N ARG A 322 -11.52 -8.79 -18.06
CA ARG A 322 -12.91 -8.75 -17.58
C ARG A 322 -13.88 -9.60 -18.42
N ARG A 323 -13.66 -9.72 -19.73
CA ARG A 323 -14.50 -10.56 -20.61
C ARG A 323 -14.30 -12.05 -20.38
N LEU A 324 -13.16 -12.47 -19.83
CA LEU A 324 -12.93 -13.87 -19.47
C LEU A 324 -13.79 -14.32 -18.29
N ALA A 325 -14.33 -13.38 -17.51
CA ALA A 325 -15.16 -13.64 -16.34
C ALA A 325 -14.52 -14.63 -15.34
N ILE A 326 -13.18 -14.66 -15.30
CA ILE A 326 -12.41 -15.47 -14.36
C ILE A 326 -12.39 -14.75 -13.02
N ASP A 327 -12.77 -15.48 -11.99
CA ASP A 327 -12.70 -15.04 -10.62
C ASP A 327 -11.32 -15.34 -10.06
N LEU A 328 -10.57 -14.28 -9.75
CA LEU A 328 -9.26 -14.38 -9.13
C LEU A 328 -9.32 -13.64 -7.78
N PRO A 329 -8.87 -14.25 -6.67
CA PRO A 329 -8.66 -13.52 -5.43
C PRO A 329 -7.65 -12.39 -5.70
N ILE A 330 -7.95 -11.15 -5.26
CA ILE A 330 -7.09 -9.97 -5.40
C ILE A 330 -6.92 -9.35 -4.02
#